data_AF-A0A810E2L1-F1
#
_entry.id   AF-A0A810E2L1-F1
#
_cell.length_a   1.000
_cell.length_b   1.000
_cell.length_c   1.000
_cell.angle_alpha   90.00
_cell.angle_beta   90.00
_cell.angle_gamma   90.00
#
_symmetry.space_group_name_H-M   'P 1'
#
loop_
_entity.id
_entity.type
_entity.pdbx_description
1 polymer ?
#
loop_
_entity_poly.entity_id
_entity_poly.type
_entity_poly.pdbx_seq_one_letter_code
_entity_poly.pdbx_strand_id
1 'polypeptide(L)'
;MKFSFRFKIRRFVLAAAVLLAFHLDGSPSIHAESGVVVQDYLLDASKGIELYSISSAPDGTYRKSVIYRQQDGAYAKWQEPFRSFSVWEDGTVRIGGSDDPEGGYVYDPERQSILHKNIYSLSPDGNWGILERSRYLYVSSPGLYSDYIAKLNDYYLKNMKTGAVKLFKSTRTSYLTAWVDRHTLLESGYDSRAKQNMITAYNPETNQRTTVLAGSMYAFNNASSKLLYVQNEPRRLLRVYDLKKASSHLLKDEAERSAIYPSVLSKPKLSLPDGISPDNLPVVPVPVIEEYEYTAGINGLSIPVSTVFEVNGTRWIPVRPLAKALGWKVDLLDQPAGTYKAANYQYTISKGAAKIVLTPSNSFNTGGRLFMTKGQLGSLGLGSVKLVPHIE
;
A
#
# COMPACT_ATOMS: atom_id res chain seq x y z
N MET A 1 -36.38 -57.81 -5.07
CA MET A 1 -36.15 -58.54 -6.34
C MET A 1 -34.69 -59.04 -6.35
N LYS A 2 -34.39 -60.18 -6.98
CA LYS A 2 -33.19 -61.02 -6.68
C LYS A 2 -32.28 -61.19 -7.92
N PHE A 3 -30.95 -61.20 -7.71
CA PHE A 3 -29.87 -61.76 -8.56
C PHE A 3 -29.68 -61.18 -9.99
N SER A 4 -28.53 -60.62 -10.41
CA SER A 4 -27.13 -61.14 -10.63
C SER A 4 -26.95 -61.86 -11.99
N PHE A 5 -25.77 -62.02 -12.63
CA PHE A 5 -24.40 -62.21 -12.10
C PHE A 5 -23.31 -62.20 -13.23
N ARG A 6 -22.03 -61.92 -12.86
CA ARG A 6 -20.74 -62.39 -13.47
C ARG A 6 -20.34 -61.81 -14.84
N PHE A 7 -19.05 -61.65 -15.19
CA PHE A 7 -17.72 -62.00 -14.61
C PHE A 7 -16.85 -60.73 -14.45
N LYS A 8 -15.79 -60.55 -13.62
CA LYS A 8 -14.95 -61.34 -12.67
C LYS A 8 -13.80 -62.23 -13.22
N ILE A 9 -12.54 -61.96 -12.77
CA ILE A 9 -11.29 -62.78 -12.84
C ILE A 9 -10.61 -62.74 -14.23
N ARG A 10 -9.29 -62.50 -14.46
CA ARG A 10 -8.00 -62.34 -13.71
C ARG A 10 -7.10 -61.40 -14.58
N ARG A 11 -5.99 -60.78 -14.19
CA ARG A 11 -4.77 -61.26 -13.50
C ARG A 11 -3.84 -60.06 -13.19
N PHE A 12 -3.07 -60.10 -12.10
CA PHE A 12 -1.80 -59.36 -12.01
C PHE A 12 -0.84 -59.84 -13.12
N VAL A 13 -0.01 -58.97 -13.71
CA VAL A 13 1.49 -58.90 -13.68
C VAL A 13 1.89 -57.60 -14.46
N LEU A 14 3.14 -57.12 -14.30
CA LEU A 14 3.77 -55.94 -14.89
C LEU A 14 3.41 -54.57 -14.29
N ALA A 15 3.86 -54.38 -13.05
CA ALA A 15 4.68 -53.19 -12.78
C ALA A 15 6.01 -53.28 -13.58
N ALA A 16 6.67 -52.14 -13.80
CA ALA A 16 7.93 -51.99 -14.58
C ALA A 16 7.83 -52.17 -16.11
N ALA A 17 7.20 -51.20 -16.80
CA ALA A 17 7.40 -50.98 -18.24
C ALA A 17 7.18 -49.53 -18.74
N VAL A 18 6.66 -48.61 -17.92
CA VAL A 18 6.36 -47.20 -18.32
C VAL A 18 7.13 -46.17 -17.47
N LEU A 19 8.17 -46.61 -16.77
CA LEU A 19 9.09 -45.76 -15.99
C LEU A 19 10.49 -45.61 -16.63
N LEU A 20 10.70 -46.20 -17.82
CA LEU A 20 11.92 -46.06 -18.63
C LEU A 20 11.55 -45.70 -20.08
N ALA A 21 11.10 -44.46 -20.31
CA ALA A 21 10.93 -43.91 -21.67
C ALA A 21 11.07 -42.38 -21.76
N PHE A 22 11.55 -41.71 -20.70
CA PHE A 22 12.00 -40.30 -20.73
C PHE A 22 13.27 -40.11 -19.90
N HIS A 23 14.25 -40.97 -20.15
CA HIS A 23 15.66 -40.57 -20.05
C HIS A 23 16.13 -40.23 -21.46
N LEU A 24 15.74 -39.03 -21.90
CA LEU A 24 16.40 -38.33 -22.98
C LEU A 24 16.99 -37.07 -22.35
N ASP A 25 18.31 -37.00 -22.39
CA ASP A 25 19.10 -35.89 -21.84
C ASP A 25 18.70 -34.57 -22.49
N GLY A 26 18.89 -33.47 -21.75
CA GLY A 26 18.72 -32.14 -22.31
C GLY A 26 17.28 -31.60 -22.30
N SER A 27 16.53 -31.81 -21.21
CA SER A 27 15.82 -30.63 -20.70
C SER A 27 16.90 -29.58 -20.41
N PRO A 28 16.91 -28.40 -21.07
CA PRO A 28 17.83 -27.36 -20.66
C PRO A 28 17.47 -27.05 -19.22
N SER A 29 18.39 -27.34 -18.31
CA SER A 29 18.38 -26.72 -17.00
C SER A 29 18.41 -25.23 -17.28
N ILE A 30 17.25 -24.58 -17.17
CA ILE A 30 17.16 -23.14 -17.01
C ILE A 30 17.74 -22.87 -15.62
N HIS A 31 19.07 -22.96 -15.54
CA HIS A 31 19.82 -22.09 -14.68
C HIS A 31 19.38 -20.69 -15.10
N ALA A 32 18.46 -20.13 -14.32
CA ALA A 32 18.34 -18.69 -14.28
C ALA A 32 19.77 -18.18 -14.08
N GLU A 33 20.25 -17.31 -14.98
CA GLU A 33 21.56 -16.68 -14.82
C GLU A 33 21.65 -16.22 -13.36
N SER A 34 22.70 -16.65 -12.66
CA SER A 34 22.98 -16.24 -11.28
C SER A 34 23.45 -14.77 -11.20
N GLY A 35 22.99 -13.96 -12.17
CA GLY A 35 23.33 -12.58 -12.38
C GLY A 35 22.54 -11.64 -11.47
N VAL A 36 23.10 -10.45 -11.33
CA VAL A 36 22.49 -9.36 -10.58
C VAL A 36 21.54 -8.62 -11.51
N VAL A 37 20.28 -8.50 -11.11
CA VAL A 37 19.25 -7.76 -11.85
C VAL A 37 18.95 -6.47 -11.11
N VAL A 38 19.16 -5.33 -11.77
CA VAL A 38 18.66 -4.03 -11.30
C VAL A 38 17.14 -3.98 -11.51
N GLN A 39 16.40 -3.81 -10.42
CA GLN A 39 14.93 -3.72 -10.40
C GLN A 39 14.44 -2.29 -10.53
N ASP A 40 15.16 -1.34 -9.92
CA ASP A 40 14.93 0.11 -10.03
C ASP A 40 16.23 0.86 -9.71
N TYR A 41 16.30 2.14 -10.07
CA TYR A 41 17.47 2.98 -9.84
C TYR A 41 17.09 4.46 -9.69
N LEU A 42 17.93 5.23 -9.00
CA LEU A 42 17.91 6.69 -9.04
C LEU A 42 19.33 7.20 -9.32
N LEU A 43 19.49 7.91 -10.43
CA LEU A 43 20.72 8.61 -10.80
C LEU A 43 20.43 10.11 -10.89
N ASP A 44 21.13 10.92 -10.09
CA ASP A 44 21.13 12.36 -10.19
C ASP A 44 22.56 12.88 -9.95
N ALA A 45 23.28 13.10 -11.05
CA ALA A 45 24.65 13.59 -11.02
C ALA A 45 24.77 15.01 -10.42
N SER A 46 23.70 15.82 -10.46
CA SER A 46 23.72 17.17 -9.88
C SER A 46 23.70 17.16 -8.35
N LYS A 47 23.16 16.09 -7.77
CA LYS A 47 23.11 15.84 -6.32
C LYS A 47 24.09 14.77 -5.85
N GLY A 48 24.90 14.20 -6.75
CA GLY A 48 25.78 13.07 -6.46
C GLY A 48 25.05 11.78 -6.04
N ILE A 49 23.79 11.60 -6.46
CA ILE A 49 22.97 10.44 -6.10
C ILE A 49 23.17 9.35 -7.15
N GLU A 50 23.56 8.17 -6.68
CA GLU A 50 23.66 6.96 -7.51
C GLU A 50 23.21 5.77 -6.65
N LEU A 51 21.98 5.30 -6.92
CA LEU A 51 21.24 4.31 -6.14
C LEU A 51 20.69 3.20 -7.05
N TYR A 52 20.82 1.95 -6.60
CA TYR A 52 20.34 0.75 -7.30
C TYR A 52 19.58 -0.17 -6.34
N SER A 53 18.35 -0.51 -6.69
CA SER A 53 17.54 -1.56 -6.07
C SER A 53 17.77 -2.84 -6.85
N ILE A 54 18.49 -3.82 -6.29
CA ILE A 54 18.90 -5.03 -7.00
C ILE A 54 18.28 -6.30 -6.42
N SER A 55 18.25 -7.35 -7.25
CA SER A 55 18.07 -8.73 -6.80
C SER A 55 19.12 -9.66 -7.39
N SER A 56 19.55 -10.65 -6.61
CA SER A 56 20.51 -11.69 -7.00
C SER A 56 20.08 -13.06 -6.46
N ALA A 57 20.62 -14.14 -7.02
CA ALA A 57 20.45 -15.50 -6.50
C ALA A 57 21.76 -16.32 -6.63
N PRO A 58 22.86 -15.87 -5.98
CA PRO A 58 24.20 -16.42 -6.20
C PRO A 58 24.34 -17.89 -5.75
N ASP A 59 23.54 -18.29 -4.76
CA ASP A 59 23.45 -19.62 -4.15
C ASP A 59 22.08 -20.27 -4.39
N GLY A 60 21.30 -19.76 -5.36
CA GLY A 60 19.89 -20.11 -5.56
C GLY A 60 18.93 -19.49 -4.55
N THR A 61 19.41 -18.84 -3.48
CA THR A 61 18.55 -18.09 -2.56
C THR A 61 18.31 -16.70 -3.11
N TYR A 62 17.05 -16.35 -3.34
CA TYR A 62 16.68 -15.01 -3.80
C TYR A 62 16.98 -13.94 -2.74
N ARG A 63 17.86 -13.00 -3.08
CA ARG A 63 18.29 -11.87 -2.24
C ARG A 63 17.89 -10.56 -2.89
N LYS A 64 17.67 -9.54 -2.07
CA LYS A 64 17.50 -8.14 -2.49
C LYS A 64 18.50 -7.28 -1.72
N SER A 65 18.99 -6.22 -2.35
CA SER A 65 19.81 -5.20 -1.67
C SER A 65 19.62 -3.83 -2.31
N VAL A 66 19.78 -2.77 -1.51
CA VAL A 66 20.03 -1.43 -2.05
C VAL A 66 21.53 -1.20 -2.07
N ILE A 67 22.08 -0.92 -3.24
CA ILE A 67 23.45 -0.47 -3.44
C ILE A 67 23.42 1.03 -3.68
N TYR A 68 24.36 1.75 -3.08
CA TYR A 68 24.53 3.17 -3.30
C TYR A 68 26.00 3.55 -3.43
N ARG A 69 26.27 4.62 -4.16
CA ARG A 69 27.59 5.24 -4.22
C ARG A 69 27.75 6.27 -3.10
N GLN A 70 28.89 6.22 -2.43
CA GLN A 70 29.29 7.11 -1.36
C GLN A 70 29.99 8.36 -1.93
N GLN A 71 30.15 9.40 -1.11
CA GLN A 71 30.77 10.67 -1.53
C GLN A 71 32.24 10.54 -1.96
N ASP A 72 32.96 9.55 -1.43
CA ASP A 72 34.33 9.20 -1.84
C ASP A 72 34.38 8.38 -3.16
N GLY A 73 33.22 8.03 -3.70
CA GLY A 73 33.06 7.24 -4.92
C GLY A 73 33.00 5.72 -4.71
N ALA A 74 33.17 5.22 -3.48
CA ALA A 74 33.02 3.80 -3.16
C ALA A 74 31.55 3.35 -3.21
N TYR A 75 31.30 2.05 -3.32
CA TYR A 75 29.95 1.49 -3.26
C TYR A 75 29.72 0.74 -1.95
N ALA A 76 28.51 0.88 -1.41
CA ALA A 76 28.09 0.21 -0.18
C ALA A 76 26.64 -0.29 -0.30
N LYS A 77 26.25 -1.18 0.62
CA LYS A 77 24.86 -1.62 0.83
C LYS A 77 24.23 -0.89 2.00
N TRP A 78 22.93 -0.62 1.93
CA TRP A 78 22.16 -0.23 3.11
C TRP A 78 22.01 -1.39 4.09
N GLN A 79 21.77 -1.05 5.37
CA GLN A 79 21.54 -2.02 6.42
C GLN A 79 20.12 -2.60 6.40
N GLU A 80 19.96 -3.73 7.08
CA GLU A 80 18.66 -4.35 7.36
C GLU A 80 17.71 -3.40 8.13
N PRO A 81 16.41 -3.33 7.79
CA PRO A 81 15.67 -4.17 6.83
C PRO A 81 15.63 -3.59 5.39
N PHE A 82 16.41 -2.55 5.07
CA PHE A 82 16.22 -1.72 3.87
C PHE A 82 16.81 -2.34 2.58
N ARG A 83 16.24 -3.47 2.15
CA ARG A 83 16.75 -4.30 1.05
C ARG A 83 16.33 -3.90 -0.36
N SER A 84 15.37 -2.99 -0.54
CA SER A 84 14.93 -2.57 -1.88
C SER A 84 14.23 -1.23 -1.86
N PHE A 85 14.14 -0.57 -3.01
CA PHE A 85 13.27 0.59 -3.22
C PHE A 85 12.56 0.53 -4.59
N SER A 86 11.63 1.45 -4.80
CA SER A 86 11.08 1.81 -6.11
C SER A 86 10.91 3.32 -6.22
N VAL A 87 11.25 3.90 -7.37
CA VAL A 87 11.10 5.34 -7.65
C VAL A 87 9.74 5.57 -8.31
N TRP A 88 8.90 6.37 -7.65
CA TRP A 88 7.55 6.72 -8.08
C TRP A 88 7.55 7.85 -9.12
N GLU A 89 6.40 8.11 -9.76
CA GLU A 89 6.26 9.13 -10.81
C GLU A 89 6.57 10.56 -10.33
N ASP A 90 6.42 10.82 -9.04
CA ASP A 90 6.77 12.09 -8.37
C ASP A 90 8.25 12.17 -7.95
N GLY A 91 9.06 11.17 -8.30
CA GLY A 91 10.47 11.05 -7.90
C GLY A 91 10.69 10.44 -6.51
N THR A 92 9.64 10.15 -5.74
CA THR A 92 9.76 9.59 -4.38
C THR A 92 10.40 8.21 -4.41
N VAL A 93 11.53 8.06 -3.73
CA VAL A 93 12.20 6.77 -3.50
C VAL A 93 11.53 6.06 -2.32
N ARG A 94 10.53 5.22 -2.59
CA ARG A 94 9.85 4.42 -1.55
C ARG A 94 10.62 3.13 -1.30
N ILE A 95 10.96 2.88 -0.04
CA ILE A 95 11.74 1.72 0.37
C ILE A 95 10.80 0.55 0.68
N GLY A 96 11.11 -0.61 0.11
CA GLY A 96 10.39 -1.87 0.34
C GLY A 96 10.80 -2.50 1.67
N GLY A 97 9.80 -2.71 2.52
CA GLY A 97 9.90 -3.26 3.88
C GLY A 97 8.61 -2.88 4.60
N SER A 98 7.71 -3.84 4.81
CA SER A 98 6.34 -3.60 5.28
C SER A 98 6.16 -3.97 6.76
N ASP A 99 7.19 -3.70 7.55
CA ASP A 99 7.37 -4.30 8.87
C ASP A 99 6.78 -3.44 9.99
N ASP A 100 6.74 -2.12 9.82
CA ASP A 100 6.07 -1.22 10.75
C ASP A 100 4.69 -0.79 10.24
N PRO A 101 3.59 -1.10 10.96
CA PRO A 101 2.27 -0.63 10.59
C PRO A 101 2.06 0.87 10.81
N GLU A 102 2.97 1.67 11.40
CA GLU A 102 2.76 3.09 11.71
C GLU A 102 3.09 4.05 10.55
N GLY A 103 3.94 3.66 9.61
CA GLY A 103 4.34 4.50 8.46
C GLY A 103 4.70 3.67 7.23
N GLY A 104 5.48 4.29 6.35
CA GLY A 104 6.26 3.66 5.30
C GLY A 104 7.59 4.39 5.19
N TYR A 105 8.58 3.77 4.55
CA TYR A 105 9.93 4.30 4.48
C TYR A 105 10.18 4.99 3.13
N VAL A 106 10.76 6.19 3.18
CA VAL A 106 11.15 7.00 2.01
C VAL A 106 12.60 7.44 2.18
N TYR A 107 13.42 7.34 1.13
CA TYR A 107 14.76 7.93 1.16
C TYR A 107 14.68 9.43 0.84
N ASP A 108 15.21 10.25 1.73
CA ASP A 108 15.44 11.68 1.53
C ASP A 108 16.92 11.88 1.15
N PRO A 109 17.21 12.26 -0.12
CA PRO A 109 18.57 12.46 -0.57
C PRO A 109 19.23 13.74 -0.03
N GLU A 110 18.46 14.77 0.32
CA GLU A 110 19.00 16.04 0.85
C GLU A 110 19.53 15.81 2.28
N ARG A 111 18.78 15.03 3.07
CA ARG A 111 19.19 14.62 4.44
C ARG A 111 20.05 13.35 4.48
N GLN A 112 20.27 12.69 3.33
CA GLN A 112 20.90 11.37 3.21
C GLN A 112 20.37 10.34 4.22
N SER A 113 19.05 10.30 4.39
CA SER A 113 18.40 9.57 5.49
C SER A 113 17.11 8.88 5.04
N ILE A 114 16.64 7.94 5.84
CA ILE A 114 15.36 7.26 5.64
C ILE A 114 14.31 7.93 6.52
N LEU A 115 13.31 8.56 5.91
CA LEU A 115 12.15 9.10 6.60
C LEU A 115 11.11 8.00 6.80
N HIS A 116 10.72 7.75 8.04
CA HIS A 116 9.59 6.88 8.38
C HIS A 116 8.34 7.74 8.59
N LYS A 117 7.38 7.67 7.65
CA LYS A 117 6.20 8.55 7.64
C LYS A 117 5.01 8.02 6.86
N ASN A 118 3.85 8.68 6.95
CA ASN A 118 2.74 8.41 6.04
C ASN A 118 3.03 9.00 4.66
N ILE A 119 2.97 8.16 3.63
CA ILE A 119 3.31 8.55 2.26
C ILE A 119 2.03 8.82 1.47
N TYR A 120 1.67 10.10 1.35
CA TYR A 120 0.53 10.56 0.58
C TYR A 120 0.86 10.69 -0.92
N SER A 121 -0.13 10.46 -1.79
CA SER A 121 -0.12 11.00 -3.15
C SER A 121 -0.54 12.47 -3.06
N LEU A 122 0.41 13.38 -3.29
CA LEU A 122 0.21 14.82 -3.18
C LEU A 122 -0.41 15.41 -4.45
N SER A 123 -1.20 16.48 -4.28
CA SER A 123 -1.57 17.36 -5.38
C SER A 123 -0.33 18.06 -5.96
N PRO A 124 -0.33 18.49 -7.23
CA PRO A 124 0.81 19.14 -7.86
C PRO A 124 1.33 20.41 -7.18
N ASP A 125 0.53 21.04 -6.32
CA ASP A 125 0.90 22.20 -5.49
C ASP A 125 1.23 21.85 -4.03
N GLY A 126 1.28 20.56 -3.69
CA GLY A 126 1.55 20.05 -2.34
C GLY A 126 0.47 20.34 -1.31
N ASN A 127 -0.64 21.01 -1.64
CA ASN A 127 -1.62 21.47 -0.66
C ASN A 127 -2.56 20.38 -0.12
N TRP A 128 -2.72 19.29 -0.87
CA TRP A 128 -3.58 18.17 -0.51
C TRP A 128 -2.87 16.83 -0.70
N GLY A 129 -3.20 15.84 0.13
CA GLY A 129 -2.63 14.49 0.04
C GLY A 129 -3.70 13.40 0.19
N ILE A 130 -3.64 12.38 -0.66
CA ILE A 130 -4.47 11.16 -0.55
C ILE A 130 -3.60 10.00 -0.03
N LEU A 131 -4.10 9.28 0.97
CA LEU A 131 -3.49 8.05 1.51
C LEU A 131 -4.53 6.94 1.50
N GLU A 132 -4.23 5.82 0.85
CA GLU A 132 -5.02 4.58 0.98
C GLU A 132 -4.48 3.72 2.13
N ARG A 133 -5.38 3.18 2.95
CA ARG A 133 -5.12 2.05 3.85
C ARG A 133 -6.22 1.03 3.70
N SER A 134 -6.02 -0.16 4.26
CA SER A 134 -7.05 -1.20 4.29
C SER A 134 -7.42 -1.59 5.71
N ARG A 135 -8.71 -1.88 5.92
CA ARG A 135 -9.23 -2.54 7.11
C ARG A 135 -10.07 -3.75 6.74
N TYR A 136 -10.29 -4.65 7.68
CA TYR A 136 -11.09 -5.85 7.49
C TYR A 136 -12.32 -5.80 8.40
N LEU A 137 -13.48 -6.14 7.87
CA LEU A 137 -14.73 -6.22 8.63
C LEU A 137 -15.40 -7.57 8.42
N TYR A 138 -16.00 -8.08 9.49
CA TYR A 138 -16.90 -9.21 9.42
C TYR A 138 -18.22 -8.77 8.79
N VAL A 139 -18.68 -9.54 7.82
CA VAL A 139 -19.96 -9.32 7.15
C VAL A 139 -20.81 -10.56 7.39
N SER A 140 -21.82 -10.42 8.25
CA SER A 140 -22.85 -11.44 8.34
C SER A 140 -23.78 -11.35 7.12
N SER A 141 -24.21 -12.50 6.63
CA SER A 141 -25.03 -12.65 5.44
C SER A 141 -26.12 -13.71 5.71
N PRO A 142 -27.36 -13.53 5.23
CA PRO A 142 -28.53 -14.33 5.67
C PRO A 142 -28.57 -15.79 5.18
N GLY A 143 -27.52 -16.30 4.54
CA GLY A 143 -27.38 -17.70 4.11
C GLY A 143 -26.48 -18.52 5.02
N LEU A 144 -26.77 -19.81 5.16
CA LEU A 144 -25.92 -20.76 5.90
C LEU A 144 -24.49 -20.74 5.33
N TYR A 145 -23.48 -20.55 6.19
CA TYR A 145 -22.07 -20.40 5.81
C TYR A 145 -21.74 -19.23 4.86
N SER A 146 -22.61 -18.22 4.73
CA SER A 146 -22.38 -17.07 3.83
C SER A 146 -21.67 -15.88 4.47
N ASP A 147 -21.37 -15.95 5.77
CA ASP A 147 -20.59 -14.93 6.48
C ASP A 147 -19.15 -14.88 5.97
N TYR A 148 -18.63 -13.67 5.72
CA TYR A 148 -17.31 -13.48 5.10
C TYR A 148 -16.58 -12.24 5.61
N ILE A 149 -15.28 -12.16 5.32
CA ILE A 149 -14.47 -10.98 5.62
C ILE A 149 -14.38 -10.08 4.40
N ALA A 150 -14.95 -8.88 4.52
CA ALA A 150 -14.75 -7.82 3.54
C ALA A 150 -13.46 -7.06 3.86
N LYS A 151 -12.56 -6.98 2.87
CA LYS A 151 -11.57 -5.91 2.82
C LYS A 151 -12.28 -4.60 2.48
N LEU A 152 -12.03 -3.56 3.26
CA LEU A 152 -12.34 -2.17 2.92
C LEU A 152 -11.05 -1.46 2.58
N ASN A 153 -11.09 -0.64 1.54
CA ASN A 153 -10.07 0.38 1.29
C ASN A 153 -10.60 1.72 1.83
N ASP A 154 -9.88 2.27 2.80
CA ASP A 154 -10.12 3.55 3.43
C ASP A 154 -9.18 4.59 2.78
N TYR A 155 -9.76 5.63 2.19
CA TYR A 155 -9.05 6.74 1.57
C TYR A 155 -9.10 7.94 2.51
N TYR A 156 -7.93 8.40 2.95
CA TYR A 156 -7.74 9.56 3.80
C TYR A 156 -7.33 10.75 2.95
N LEU A 157 -7.95 11.90 3.19
CA LEU A 157 -7.58 13.16 2.58
C LEU A 157 -7.00 14.08 3.64
N LYS A 158 -5.74 14.47 3.46
CA LYS A 158 -5.01 15.44 4.30
C LYS A 158 -4.99 16.79 3.60
N ASN A 159 -5.37 17.85 4.32
CA ASN A 159 -5.04 19.22 3.96
C ASN A 159 -3.66 19.53 4.54
N MET A 160 -2.66 19.76 3.67
CA MET A 160 -1.27 19.87 4.12
C MET A 160 -1.02 21.17 4.89
N LYS A 161 -1.67 22.27 4.49
CA LYS A 161 -1.57 23.59 5.16
C LYS A 161 -2.06 23.62 6.60
N THR A 162 -2.99 22.75 6.98
CA THR A 162 -3.61 22.71 8.32
C THR A 162 -3.29 21.42 9.09
N GLY A 163 -2.61 20.48 8.43
CA GLY A 163 -2.40 19.10 8.90
C GLY A 163 -3.67 18.24 8.98
N ALA A 164 -4.87 18.79 8.75
CA ALA A 164 -6.13 18.11 9.02
C ALA A 164 -6.36 16.90 8.09
N VAL A 165 -6.51 15.71 8.69
CA VAL A 165 -6.82 14.45 7.99
C VAL A 165 -8.28 14.04 8.22
N LYS A 166 -9.02 13.73 7.15
CA LYS A 166 -10.38 13.15 7.22
C LYS A 166 -10.44 11.81 6.50
N LEU A 167 -11.23 10.85 7.02
CA LEU A 167 -11.64 9.69 6.23
C LEU A 167 -12.59 10.18 5.14
N PHE A 168 -12.09 10.20 3.91
CA PHE A 168 -12.74 10.80 2.76
C PHE A 168 -13.65 9.82 2.01
N LYS A 169 -13.23 8.56 1.91
CA LYS A 169 -14.05 7.46 1.35
C LYS A 169 -13.68 6.14 2.01
N SER A 170 -14.64 5.23 2.11
CA SER A 170 -14.43 3.84 2.53
C SER A 170 -15.24 2.94 1.58
N THR A 171 -14.61 1.96 0.95
CA THR A 171 -15.28 1.12 -0.07
C THR A 171 -14.79 -0.33 -0.06
N ARG A 172 -15.68 -1.27 -0.44
CA ARG A 172 -15.36 -2.69 -0.68
C ARG A 172 -14.99 -3.00 -2.13
N THR A 173 -15.28 -2.08 -3.04
CA THR A 173 -15.02 -2.23 -4.48
C THR A 173 -13.75 -1.49 -4.87
N SER A 174 -13.19 -1.82 -6.04
CA SER A 174 -12.12 -1.03 -6.64
C SER A 174 -12.51 0.46 -6.70
N TYR A 175 -11.57 1.30 -6.31
CA TYR A 175 -11.65 2.74 -6.43
C TYR A 175 -10.25 3.27 -6.73
N LEU A 176 -10.17 4.18 -7.71
CA LEU A 176 -8.92 4.76 -8.17
C LEU A 176 -8.99 6.28 -8.01
N THR A 177 -7.87 6.89 -7.63
CA THR A 177 -7.72 8.33 -7.48
C THR A 177 -6.48 8.82 -8.19
N ALA A 178 -6.56 9.96 -8.88
CA ALA A 178 -5.40 10.62 -9.46
C ALA A 178 -5.58 12.14 -9.51
N TRP A 179 -4.52 12.89 -9.21
CA TRP A 179 -4.55 14.35 -9.30
C TRP A 179 -4.36 14.83 -10.75
N VAL A 180 -5.30 15.62 -11.26
CA VAL A 180 -5.23 16.24 -12.60
C VAL A 180 -4.52 17.59 -12.55
N ASP A 181 -4.77 18.34 -11.48
CA ASP A 181 -4.20 19.65 -11.24
C ASP A 181 -4.17 19.92 -9.73
N ARG A 182 -3.73 21.12 -9.35
CA ARG A 182 -3.60 21.58 -7.97
C ARG A 182 -4.90 21.54 -7.12
N HIS A 183 -6.07 21.44 -7.74
CA HIS A 183 -7.38 21.48 -7.08
C HIS A 183 -8.32 20.34 -7.50
N THR A 184 -7.96 19.54 -8.50
CA THR A 184 -8.85 18.50 -9.06
C THR A 184 -8.31 17.08 -8.83
N LEU A 185 -9.01 16.33 -7.99
CA LEU A 185 -8.83 14.89 -7.83
C LEU A 185 -9.82 14.16 -8.74
N LEU A 186 -9.34 13.39 -9.72
CA LEU A 186 -10.18 12.38 -10.36
C LEU A 186 -10.40 11.23 -9.40
N GLU A 187 -11.66 10.80 -9.31
CA GLU A 187 -12.12 9.62 -8.60
C GLU A 187 -12.74 8.67 -9.64
N SER A 188 -12.51 7.36 -9.51
CA SER A 188 -13.29 6.37 -10.26
C SER A 188 -13.67 5.17 -9.40
N GLY A 189 -14.95 4.79 -9.43
CA GLY A 189 -15.46 3.61 -8.74
C GLY A 189 -16.99 3.57 -8.70
N TYR A 190 -17.55 2.61 -7.97
CA TYR A 190 -19.00 2.43 -7.88
C TYR A 190 -19.67 3.57 -7.11
N ASP A 191 -20.71 4.17 -7.70
CA ASP A 191 -21.61 5.11 -7.06
C ASP A 191 -22.93 4.42 -6.71
N SER A 192 -23.33 4.48 -5.44
CA SER A 192 -24.52 3.79 -4.93
C SER A 192 -25.85 4.45 -5.31
N ARG A 193 -25.83 5.74 -5.66
CA ARG A 193 -27.02 6.50 -6.10
C ARG A 193 -27.30 6.28 -7.59
N ALA A 194 -26.25 6.34 -8.42
CA ALA A 194 -26.30 6.05 -9.85
C ALA A 194 -26.34 4.53 -10.15
N LYS A 195 -26.01 3.68 -9.16
CA LYS A 195 -25.94 2.21 -9.24
C LYS A 195 -24.99 1.68 -10.33
N GLN A 196 -23.93 2.43 -10.62
CA GLN A 196 -22.96 2.10 -11.66
C GLN A 196 -21.59 2.71 -11.34
N ASN A 197 -20.55 2.32 -12.08
CA ASN A 197 -19.24 2.96 -11.94
C ASN A 197 -19.25 4.36 -12.57
N MET A 198 -18.71 5.34 -11.86
CA MET A 198 -18.59 6.72 -12.30
C MET A 198 -17.12 7.13 -12.30
N ILE A 199 -16.80 8.11 -13.15
CA ILE A 199 -15.56 8.90 -13.08
C ILE A 199 -16.00 10.32 -12.72
N THR A 200 -15.57 10.83 -11.57
CA THR A 200 -15.91 12.16 -11.05
C THR A 200 -14.66 12.99 -10.83
N ALA A 201 -14.78 14.30 -11.02
CA ALA A 201 -13.79 15.29 -10.61
C ALA A 201 -14.23 15.87 -9.26
N TYR A 202 -13.38 15.75 -8.24
CA TYR A 202 -13.60 16.28 -6.90
C TYR A 202 -12.65 17.43 -6.60
N ASN A 203 -13.21 18.53 -6.11
CA ASN A 203 -12.43 19.63 -5.55
C ASN A 203 -12.47 19.55 -4.01
N PRO A 204 -11.32 19.35 -3.33
CA PRO A 204 -11.26 19.18 -1.89
C PRO A 204 -11.48 20.48 -1.09
N GLU A 205 -11.23 21.64 -1.71
CA GLU A 205 -11.39 22.98 -1.13
C GLU A 205 -12.87 23.36 -1.07
N THR A 206 -13.59 23.24 -2.20
CA THR A 206 -15.03 23.56 -2.28
C THR A 206 -15.93 22.39 -1.88
N ASN A 207 -15.36 21.20 -1.69
CA ASN A 207 -16.03 19.92 -1.48
C ASN A 207 -17.03 19.53 -2.60
N GLN A 208 -16.91 20.13 -3.79
CA GLN A 208 -17.80 19.87 -4.92
C GLN A 208 -17.34 18.67 -5.74
N ARG A 209 -18.31 17.95 -6.33
CA ARG A 209 -18.09 16.86 -7.28
C ARG A 209 -18.83 17.10 -8.58
N THR A 210 -18.17 16.86 -9.69
CA THR A 210 -18.74 16.92 -11.03
C THR A 210 -18.54 15.59 -11.73
N THR A 211 -19.57 15.07 -12.39
CA THR A 211 -19.46 13.87 -13.23
C THR A 211 -18.61 14.19 -14.46
N VAL A 212 -17.60 13.37 -14.73
CA VAL A 212 -16.83 13.40 -15.98
C VAL A 212 -17.43 12.38 -16.95
N LEU A 213 -17.56 11.12 -16.52
CA LEU A 213 -18.06 10.01 -17.35
C LEU A 213 -18.79 8.95 -16.50
N ALA A 214 -19.70 8.20 -17.12
CA ALA A 214 -20.16 6.91 -16.62
C ALA A 214 -19.24 5.81 -17.16
N GLY A 215 -18.50 5.13 -16.27
CA GLY A 215 -17.46 4.18 -16.66
C GLY A 215 -16.47 3.85 -15.54
N SER A 216 -15.47 3.04 -15.87
CA SER A 216 -14.35 2.68 -14.97
C SER A 216 -13.04 3.17 -15.58
N MET A 217 -12.30 4.00 -14.85
CA MET A 217 -10.92 4.36 -15.19
C MET A 217 -9.99 3.15 -15.00
N TYR A 218 -8.98 3.02 -15.86
CA TYR A 218 -7.90 2.04 -15.75
C TYR A 218 -6.55 2.72 -15.48
N ALA A 219 -6.32 3.87 -16.12
CA ALA A 219 -5.13 4.68 -15.93
C ALA A 219 -5.43 6.15 -16.22
N PHE A 220 -4.63 7.05 -15.64
CA PHE A 220 -4.61 8.47 -15.94
C PHE A 220 -3.16 8.91 -16.16
N ASN A 221 -2.94 9.72 -17.20
CA ASN A 221 -1.66 10.30 -17.52
C ASN A 221 -1.74 11.81 -17.33
N ASN A 222 -1.07 12.34 -16.30
CA ASN A 222 -1.19 13.75 -15.94
C ASN A 222 -0.63 14.69 -17.03
N ALA A 223 0.56 14.38 -17.55
CA ALA A 223 1.27 15.20 -18.54
C ALA A 223 0.45 15.41 -19.83
N SER A 224 -0.17 14.34 -20.35
CA SER A 224 -1.06 14.42 -21.53
C SER A 224 -2.51 14.79 -21.18
N SER A 225 -2.89 14.74 -19.89
CA SER A 225 -4.24 14.95 -19.37
C SER A 225 -5.28 14.00 -20.00
N LYS A 226 -4.88 12.75 -20.22
CA LYS A 226 -5.68 11.69 -20.81
C LYS A 226 -5.92 10.57 -19.82
N LEU A 227 -7.11 9.96 -19.86
CA LEU A 227 -7.41 8.74 -19.12
C LEU A 227 -7.77 7.59 -20.07
N LEU A 228 -7.32 6.39 -19.71
CA LEU A 228 -7.74 5.13 -20.31
C LEU A 228 -8.91 4.59 -19.49
N TYR A 229 -10.04 4.30 -20.12
CA TYR A 229 -11.25 3.87 -19.43
C TYR A 229 -12.09 2.90 -20.26
N VAL A 230 -13.15 2.37 -19.64
CA VAL A 230 -14.24 1.66 -20.31
C VAL A 230 -15.58 2.24 -19.87
N GLN A 231 -16.57 2.25 -20.76
CA GLN A 231 -17.96 2.57 -20.40
C GLN A 231 -18.62 1.40 -19.67
N ASN A 232 -19.76 1.66 -19.01
CA ASN A 232 -20.58 0.64 -18.34
C ASN A 232 -21.43 -0.19 -19.35
N GLU A 233 -20.83 -0.56 -20.49
CA GLU A 233 -21.44 -1.36 -21.54
C GLU A 233 -20.93 -2.82 -21.48
N PRO A 234 -21.70 -3.84 -21.89
CA PRO A 234 -21.31 -5.25 -21.74
C PRO A 234 -19.97 -5.62 -22.41
N ARG A 235 -19.62 -4.97 -23.54
CA ARG A 235 -18.37 -5.21 -24.27
C ARG A 235 -17.14 -4.56 -23.62
N ARG A 236 -17.33 -3.57 -22.74
CA ARG A 236 -16.28 -2.82 -22.02
C ARG A 236 -15.06 -2.48 -22.88
N LEU A 237 -15.28 -1.91 -24.08
CA LEU A 237 -14.19 -1.57 -24.99
C LEU A 237 -13.30 -0.46 -24.39
N LEU A 238 -11.98 -0.63 -24.51
CA LEU A 238 -11.01 0.37 -24.07
C LEU A 238 -11.14 1.65 -24.92
N ARG A 239 -11.22 2.78 -24.22
CA ARG A 239 -11.35 4.11 -24.79
C ARG A 239 -10.34 5.04 -24.13
N VAL A 240 -9.91 6.02 -24.91
CA VAL A 240 -9.17 7.18 -24.41
C VAL A 240 -10.18 8.33 -24.23
N TYR A 241 -10.02 9.11 -23.17
CA TYR A 241 -10.70 10.39 -22.98
C TYR A 241 -9.66 11.49 -22.77
N ASP A 242 -9.80 12.57 -23.53
CA ASP A 242 -8.99 13.78 -23.43
C ASP A 242 -9.76 14.78 -22.55
N LEU A 243 -9.26 15.04 -21.34
CA LEU A 243 -9.92 15.94 -20.37
C LEU A 243 -9.97 17.39 -20.87
N LYS A 244 -8.99 17.82 -21.68
CA LYS A 244 -8.89 19.20 -22.18
C LYS A 244 -9.89 19.45 -23.32
N LYS A 245 -10.16 18.43 -24.13
CA LYS A 245 -11.12 18.49 -25.27
C LYS A 245 -12.52 17.96 -24.95
N ALA A 246 -12.69 17.37 -23.77
CA ALA A 246 -13.91 16.68 -23.34
C ALA A 246 -14.41 15.61 -24.34
N SER A 247 -13.49 14.93 -25.03
CA SER A 247 -13.78 14.02 -26.14
C SER A 247 -13.20 12.62 -25.94
N SER A 248 -13.87 11.59 -26.50
CA SER A 248 -13.41 10.20 -26.46
C SER A 248 -13.29 9.57 -27.84
N HIS A 249 -12.32 8.66 -27.99
CA HIS A 249 -12.23 7.69 -29.07
C HIS A 249 -11.91 6.29 -28.53
N LEU A 250 -12.17 5.25 -29.33
CA LEU A 250 -11.71 3.88 -29.04
C LEU A 250 -10.18 3.85 -29.07
N LEU A 251 -9.56 3.12 -28.14
CA LEU A 251 -8.11 2.91 -28.13
C LEU A 251 -7.67 2.33 -29.50
N LYS A 252 -6.69 2.97 -30.14
CA LYS A 252 -6.26 2.59 -31.50
C LYS A 252 -5.37 1.36 -31.51
N ASP A 253 -4.36 1.35 -30.65
CA ASP A 253 -3.29 0.36 -30.62
C ASP A 253 -2.56 0.36 -29.25
N GLU A 254 -1.61 -0.56 -29.08
CA GLU A 254 -0.82 -0.68 -27.86
C GLU A 254 0.21 0.45 -27.68
N ALA A 255 0.56 1.19 -28.74
CA ALA A 255 1.46 2.34 -28.64
C ALA A 255 0.73 3.55 -28.01
N GLU A 256 -0.51 3.81 -28.40
CA GLU A 256 -1.38 4.79 -27.72
C GLU A 256 -1.64 4.37 -26.27
N ARG A 257 -1.84 3.07 -26.00
CA ARG A 257 -2.00 2.55 -24.63
C ARG A 257 -0.75 2.82 -23.79
N SER A 258 0.43 2.47 -24.33
CA SER A 258 1.72 2.63 -23.65
C SER A 258 2.12 4.09 -23.45
N ALA A 259 1.67 5.00 -24.33
CA ALA A 259 1.89 6.44 -24.16
C ALA A 259 1.06 7.05 -23.02
N ILE A 260 -0.09 6.46 -22.69
CA ILE A 260 -0.94 6.88 -21.56
C ILE A 260 -0.50 6.15 -20.29
N TYR A 261 -0.39 4.84 -20.36
CA TYR A 261 -0.05 3.95 -19.26
C TYR A 261 1.18 3.11 -19.62
N PRO A 262 2.39 3.70 -19.52
CA PRO A 262 3.62 2.98 -19.81
C PRO A 262 3.76 1.80 -18.84
N SER A 263 4.16 0.65 -19.36
CA SER A 263 4.49 -0.50 -18.52
C SER A 263 5.62 -0.14 -17.55
N VAL A 264 5.59 -0.67 -16.33
CA VAL A 264 6.69 -0.49 -15.35
C VAL A 264 8.05 -0.97 -15.93
N LEU A 265 8.00 -1.88 -16.91
CA LEU A 265 9.15 -2.38 -17.68
C LEU A 265 9.70 -1.37 -18.72
N SER A 266 9.14 -0.16 -18.84
CA SER A 266 9.60 0.86 -19.79
C SER A 266 10.75 1.72 -19.26
N LYS A 267 11.10 1.63 -17.97
CA LYS A 267 12.36 2.21 -17.48
C LYS A 267 13.52 1.54 -18.26
N PRO A 268 14.49 2.31 -18.80
CA PRO A 268 15.67 1.75 -19.44
C PRO A 268 16.32 0.68 -18.56
N LYS A 269 16.65 -0.48 -19.12
CA LYS A 269 17.41 -1.49 -18.38
C LYS A 269 18.79 -0.92 -18.08
N LEU A 270 19.09 -0.75 -16.81
CA LEU A 270 20.39 -0.33 -16.31
C LEU A 270 21.10 -1.54 -15.69
N SER A 271 22.41 -1.63 -15.87
CA SER A 271 23.26 -2.59 -15.15
C SER A 271 23.99 -1.88 -14.01
N LEU A 272 24.48 -2.65 -13.02
CA LEU A 272 25.49 -2.11 -12.11
C LEU A 272 26.77 -1.77 -12.89
N PRO A 273 27.54 -0.76 -12.45
CA PRO A 273 28.90 -0.53 -12.91
C PRO A 273 29.79 -1.78 -12.81
N ASP A 274 30.71 -1.94 -13.76
CA ASP A 274 31.59 -3.10 -13.86
C ASP A 274 32.45 -3.28 -12.59
N GLY A 275 32.71 -4.54 -12.24
CA GLY A 275 33.53 -4.91 -11.08
C GLY A 275 32.81 -4.84 -9.72
N ILE A 276 31.57 -4.34 -9.64
CA ILE A 276 30.78 -4.39 -8.41
C ILE A 276 30.33 -5.83 -8.13
N SER A 277 30.75 -6.38 -6.99
CA SER A 277 30.23 -7.64 -6.43
C SER A 277 29.31 -7.33 -5.24
N PRO A 278 27.98 -7.40 -5.39
CA PRO A 278 27.03 -7.02 -4.34
C PRO A 278 27.24 -7.73 -3.01
N ASP A 279 27.50 -9.04 -3.02
CA ASP A 279 27.66 -9.81 -1.79
C ASP A 279 28.87 -9.31 -0.96
N ASN A 280 29.93 -8.83 -1.62
CA ASN A 280 31.16 -8.36 -0.99
C ASN A 280 31.16 -6.88 -0.58
N LEU A 281 30.14 -6.09 -0.96
CA LEU A 281 30.06 -4.68 -0.57
C LEU A 281 29.90 -4.50 0.96
N PRO A 282 30.52 -3.48 1.57
CA PRO A 282 30.32 -3.15 2.98
C PRO A 282 28.87 -2.74 3.23
N VAL A 283 28.35 -3.06 4.42
CA VAL A 283 27.04 -2.60 4.89
C VAL A 283 27.22 -1.34 5.72
N VAL A 284 26.47 -0.29 5.39
CA VAL A 284 26.57 1.03 6.03
C VAL A 284 25.22 1.45 6.59
N PRO A 285 25.16 1.92 7.85
CA PRO A 285 23.91 2.36 8.46
C PRO A 285 23.46 3.71 7.89
N VAL A 286 22.31 3.73 7.22
CA VAL A 286 21.59 4.96 6.88
C VAL A 286 20.74 5.41 8.09
N PRO A 287 20.83 6.67 8.54
CA PRO A 287 20.01 7.18 9.63
C PRO A 287 18.51 7.06 9.32
N VAL A 288 17.70 6.68 10.30
CA VAL A 288 16.24 6.66 10.22
C VAL A 288 15.68 7.82 11.03
N ILE A 289 14.87 8.66 10.40
CA ILE A 289 14.19 9.81 11.01
C ILE A 289 12.69 9.50 11.10
N GLU A 290 12.15 9.50 12.31
CA GLU A 290 10.72 9.33 12.57
C GLU A 290 9.99 10.67 12.38
N GLU A 291 9.17 10.81 11.34
CA GLU A 291 8.32 11.99 11.14
C GLU A 291 6.89 11.70 11.59
N TYR A 292 6.28 12.65 12.30
CA TYR A 292 4.98 12.49 12.95
C TYR A 292 4.07 13.68 12.65
N GLU A 293 2.81 13.41 12.33
CA GLU A 293 1.86 14.45 11.90
C GLU A 293 1.24 15.23 13.04
N TYR A 294 1.29 14.72 14.27
CA TYR A 294 0.62 15.30 15.41
C TYR A 294 1.40 15.09 16.71
N THR A 295 1.30 16.05 17.63
CA THR A 295 1.62 15.85 19.04
C THR A 295 0.34 15.73 19.86
N ALA A 296 0.22 14.65 20.62
CA ALA A 296 -0.79 14.46 21.66
C ALA A 296 -0.24 14.97 23.01
N GLY A 297 -0.77 16.10 23.47
CA GLY A 297 -0.55 16.60 24.82
C GLY A 297 -1.48 15.90 25.81
N ILE A 298 -0.92 15.07 26.69
CA ILE A 298 -1.65 14.28 27.70
C ILE A 298 -0.91 14.36 29.04
N ASN A 299 -1.58 14.84 30.10
CA ASN A 299 -1.02 14.93 31.46
C ASN A 299 0.36 15.63 31.53
N GLY A 300 0.58 16.66 30.71
CA GLY A 300 1.86 17.39 30.61
C GLY A 300 2.91 16.76 29.69
N LEU A 301 2.71 15.53 29.21
CA LEU A 301 3.58 14.88 28.23
C LEU A 301 3.20 15.26 26.80
N SER A 302 4.21 15.52 25.97
CA SER A 302 4.08 15.71 24.53
C SER A 302 4.45 14.42 23.80
N ILE A 303 3.44 13.68 23.34
CA ILE A 303 3.63 12.37 22.70
C ILE A 303 3.52 12.54 21.17
N PRO A 304 4.57 12.27 20.37
CA PRO A 304 4.46 12.25 18.91
C PRO A 304 3.56 11.09 18.47
N VAL A 305 2.65 11.35 17.52
CA VAL A 305 1.78 10.32 16.94
C VAL A 305 1.78 10.40 15.42
N SER A 306 1.87 9.24 14.78
CA SER A 306 2.02 9.07 13.32
C SER A 306 0.93 9.77 12.51
N THR A 307 -0.31 9.80 13.02
CA THR A 307 -1.46 10.48 12.41
C THR A 307 -2.59 10.70 13.40
N VAL A 308 -3.49 11.63 13.10
CA VAL A 308 -4.82 11.75 13.71
C VAL A 308 -5.80 12.04 12.59
N PHE A 309 -6.89 11.29 12.49
CA PHE A 309 -7.91 11.51 11.46
C PHE A 309 -9.31 11.68 12.04
N GLU A 310 -10.17 12.36 11.30
CA GLU A 310 -11.56 12.58 11.66
C GLU A 310 -12.53 11.68 10.85
N VAL A 311 -13.55 11.17 11.53
CA VAL A 311 -14.71 10.50 10.96
C VAL A 311 -15.96 11.04 11.64
N ASN A 312 -16.89 11.63 10.90
CA ASN A 312 -18.15 12.17 11.43
C ASN A 312 -17.95 13.08 12.67
N GLY A 313 -17.00 14.03 12.60
CA GLY A 313 -16.65 14.93 13.72
C GLY A 313 -15.86 14.28 14.88
N THR A 314 -15.66 12.96 14.86
CA THR A 314 -14.90 12.23 15.89
C THR A 314 -13.46 12.03 15.45
N ARG A 315 -12.51 12.49 16.27
CA ARG A 315 -11.07 12.30 16.02
C ARG A 315 -10.53 11.01 16.63
N TRP A 316 -9.75 10.30 15.83
CA TRP A 316 -9.16 8.99 16.09
C TRP A 316 -7.64 9.11 16.24
N ILE A 317 -7.12 8.59 17.35
CA ILE A 317 -5.73 8.75 17.80
C ILE A 317 -5.11 7.35 17.93
N PRO A 318 -3.91 7.08 17.36
CA PRO A 318 -3.32 5.75 17.33
C PRO A 318 -2.89 5.30 18.74
N VAL A 319 -3.21 4.06 19.07
CA VAL A 319 -3.01 3.48 20.41
C VAL A 319 -1.54 3.20 20.70
N ARG A 320 -0.79 2.67 19.73
CA ARG A 320 0.60 2.20 19.91
C ARG A 320 1.55 3.27 20.47
N PRO A 321 1.64 4.51 19.92
CA PRO A 321 2.51 5.54 20.49
C PRO A 321 2.07 5.99 21.89
N LEU A 322 0.76 6.10 22.14
CA LEU A 322 0.24 6.45 23.47
C LEU A 322 0.56 5.37 24.51
N ALA A 323 0.34 4.10 24.16
CA ALA A 323 0.62 2.96 25.03
C ALA A 323 2.12 2.85 25.37
N LYS A 324 3.01 3.07 24.38
CA LYS A 324 4.46 3.10 24.58
C LYS A 324 4.88 4.23 25.52
N ALA A 325 4.38 5.45 25.30
CA ALA A 325 4.76 6.62 26.10
C ALA A 325 4.15 6.65 27.51
N LEU A 326 3.00 6.02 27.72
CA LEU A 326 2.23 6.04 28.98
C LEU A 326 2.26 4.69 29.74
N GLY A 327 3.08 3.73 29.29
CA GLY A 327 3.28 2.45 29.95
C GLY A 327 2.05 1.54 30.02
N TRP A 328 1.18 1.57 29.00
CA TRP A 328 -0.03 0.73 29.00
C TRP A 328 0.25 -0.68 28.51
N LYS A 329 -0.43 -1.64 29.12
CA LYS A 329 -0.51 -3.00 28.59
C LYS A 329 -1.61 -3.06 27.54
N VAL A 330 -1.28 -3.54 26.34
CA VAL A 330 -2.23 -3.75 25.23
C VAL A 330 -2.21 -5.22 24.88
N ASP A 331 -3.27 -5.93 25.27
CA ASP A 331 -3.43 -7.36 25.06
C ASP A 331 -4.49 -7.60 23.97
N LEU A 332 -4.15 -8.35 22.92
CA LEU A 332 -5.16 -8.94 22.05
C LEU A 332 -5.83 -10.09 22.82
N LEU A 333 -7.14 -10.00 23.04
CA LEU A 333 -7.89 -11.09 23.67
C LEU A 333 -7.87 -12.31 22.74
N ASP A 334 -7.63 -13.48 23.33
CA ASP A 334 -7.72 -14.75 22.63
C ASP A 334 -9.11 -14.92 22.04
N GLN A 335 -9.13 -15.42 20.81
CA GLN A 335 -10.35 -15.64 20.06
C GLN A 335 -10.45 -17.13 19.71
N PRO A 336 -11.66 -17.71 19.67
CA PRO A 336 -11.86 -19.10 19.30
C PRO A 336 -11.18 -19.45 17.98
N ALA A 337 -10.64 -20.66 17.87
CA ALA A 337 -10.08 -21.16 16.62
C ALA A 337 -11.13 -21.07 15.50
N GLY A 338 -10.77 -20.47 14.38
CA GLY A 338 -11.69 -20.21 13.26
C GLY A 338 -12.28 -18.79 13.21
N THR A 339 -12.08 -17.92 14.22
CA THR A 339 -12.46 -16.51 14.09
C THR A 339 -11.42 -15.69 13.32
N TYR A 340 -11.89 -14.77 12.50
CA TYR A 340 -11.05 -13.86 11.74
C TYR A 340 -10.53 -12.71 12.62
N LYS A 341 -9.38 -12.93 13.28
CA LYS A 341 -8.77 -12.00 14.27
C LYS A 341 -8.68 -10.54 13.80
N ALA A 342 -8.36 -10.29 12.52
CA ALA A 342 -8.24 -8.93 11.98
C ALA A 342 -9.59 -8.18 11.87
N ALA A 343 -10.70 -8.91 11.74
CA ALA A 343 -12.03 -8.37 11.48
C ALA A 343 -12.92 -8.32 12.73
N ASN A 344 -12.69 -9.25 13.68
CA ASN A 344 -13.39 -9.35 14.96
C ASN A 344 -12.48 -9.04 16.15
N TYR A 345 -11.44 -8.22 15.95
CA TYR A 345 -10.41 -7.94 16.96
C TYR A 345 -11.01 -7.47 18.30
N GLN A 346 -10.37 -7.82 19.42
CA GLN A 346 -10.73 -7.27 20.71
C GLN A 346 -9.45 -6.99 21.51
N TYR A 347 -9.08 -5.73 21.64
CA TYR A 347 -7.88 -5.34 22.40
C TYR A 347 -8.28 -4.84 23.78
N THR A 348 -7.79 -5.52 24.82
CA THR A 348 -7.77 -4.99 26.18
C THR A 348 -6.66 -3.96 26.30
N ILE A 349 -6.98 -2.76 26.79
CA ILE A 349 -5.98 -1.75 27.17
C ILE A 349 -6.12 -1.51 28.67
N SER A 350 -5.01 -1.69 29.40
CA SER A 350 -4.97 -1.63 30.86
C SER A 350 -3.94 -0.61 31.35
N LYS A 351 -4.34 0.20 32.33
CA LYS A 351 -3.53 1.21 33.02
C LYS A 351 -3.84 1.15 34.52
N GLY A 352 -3.04 0.39 35.27
CA GLY A 352 -3.36 0.06 36.65
C GLY A 352 -4.70 -0.70 36.74
N ALA A 353 -5.61 -0.25 37.60
CA ALA A 353 -6.96 -0.81 37.71
C ALA A 353 -7.92 -0.40 36.57
N ALA A 354 -7.61 0.65 35.81
CA ALA A 354 -8.46 1.09 34.70
C ALA A 354 -8.24 0.20 33.47
N LYS A 355 -9.35 -0.29 32.88
CA LYS A 355 -9.35 -1.16 31.71
C LYS A 355 -10.46 -0.75 30.74
N ILE A 356 -10.16 -0.78 29.44
CA ILE A 356 -11.15 -0.70 28.36
C ILE A 356 -10.95 -1.84 27.36
N VAL A 357 -11.99 -2.15 26.58
CA VAL A 357 -11.91 -3.10 25.45
C VAL A 357 -12.26 -2.38 24.16
N LEU A 358 -11.34 -2.43 23.19
CA LEU A 358 -11.50 -1.87 21.86
C LEU A 358 -11.92 -2.96 20.86
N THR A 359 -13.00 -2.71 20.14
CA THR A 359 -13.66 -3.63 19.20
C THR A 359 -14.00 -2.89 17.88
N PRO A 360 -14.35 -3.60 16.79
CA PRO A 360 -14.72 -2.95 15.52
C PRO A 360 -15.92 -1.99 15.61
N SER A 361 -16.73 -2.06 16.66
CA SER A 361 -17.89 -1.17 16.86
C SER A 361 -17.57 0.12 17.62
N ASN A 362 -16.44 0.19 18.34
CA ASN A 362 -16.05 1.37 19.13
C ASN A 362 -14.65 1.91 18.77
N SER A 363 -13.93 1.29 17.84
CA SER A 363 -12.57 1.65 17.46
C SER A 363 -12.32 1.42 15.97
N PHE A 364 -11.22 1.98 15.46
CA PHE A 364 -10.76 1.74 14.09
C PHE A 364 -9.47 0.93 14.13
N ASN A 365 -9.40 -0.14 13.34
CA ASN A 365 -8.16 -0.83 13.02
C ASN A 365 -7.97 -0.77 11.49
N THR A 366 -6.97 -0.03 11.02
CA THR A 366 -6.79 0.29 9.60
C THR A 366 -5.32 0.51 9.28
N GLY A 367 -4.85 -0.12 8.20
CA GLY A 367 -3.42 -0.21 7.90
C GLY A 367 -2.59 -0.83 9.03
N GLY A 368 -3.16 -1.80 9.77
CA GLY A 368 -2.52 -2.45 10.92
C GLY A 368 -2.44 -1.62 12.21
N ARG A 369 -2.92 -0.36 12.20
CA ARG A 369 -2.90 0.55 13.35
C ARG A 369 -4.26 0.54 14.05
N LEU A 370 -4.27 0.36 15.37
CA LEU A 370 -5.46 0.51 16.22
C LEU A 370 -5.60 1.97 16.68
N PHE A 371 -6.81 2.53 16.62
CA PHE A 371 -7.12 3.91 17.00
C PHE A 371 -8.27 3.99 18.01
N MET A 372 -8.20 5.00 18.88
CA MET A 372 -9.20 5.31 19.91
C MET A 372 -9.59 6.79 19.91
N THR A 373 -10.67 7.11 20.63
CA THR A 373 -11.21 8.47 20.81
C THR A 373 -10.73 9.10 22.12
N LYS A 374 -10.91 10.43 22.25
CA LYS A 374 -10.72 11.14 23.52
C LYS A 374 -11.61 10.63 24.66
N GLY A 375 -12.81 10.13 24.36
CA GLY A 375 -13.71 9.54 25.37
C GLY A 375 -13.12 8.28 25.98
N GLN A 376 -12.55 7.39 25.16
CA GLN A 376 -11.86 6.19 25.61
C GLN A 376 -10.58 6.49 26.40
N LEU A 377 -9.85 7.55 26.04
CA LEU A 377 -8.74 8.07 26.85
C LEU A 377 -9.22 8.54 28.23
N GLY A 378 -10.37 9.22 28.30
CA GLY A 378 -11.02 9.59 29.56
C GLY A 378 -11.40 8.38 30.43
N SER A 379 -11.91 7.30 29.84
CA SER A 379 -12.19 6.04 30.54
C SER A 379 -10.94 5.35 31.12
N LEU A 380 -9.75 5.67 30.62
CA LEU A 380 -8.46 5.25 31.19
C LEU A 380 -7.92 6.24 32.25
N GLY A 381 -8.74 7.16 32.73
CA GLY A 381 -8.35 8.18 33.70
C GLY A 381 -7.24 9.10 33.17
N LEU A 382 -7.35 9.50 31.91
CA LEU A 382 -6.57 10.62 31.36
C LEU A 382 -7.43 11.89 31.36
N GLY A 383 -6.78 13.03 31.60
CA GLY A 383 -7.43 14.33 31.59
C GLY A 383 -7.68 14.87 30.19
N SER A 384 -7.55 16.18 30.03
CA SER A 384 -7.69 16.84 28.74
C SER A 384 -6.60 16.39 27.74
N VAL A 385 -7.05 15.99 26.55
CA VAL A 385 -6.16 15.59 25.45
C VAL A 385 -6.09 16.72 24.43
N LYS A 386 -4.96 17.39 24.34
CA LYS A 386 -4.67 18.39 23.28
C LYS A 386 -4.05 17.66 22.08
N LEU A 387 -4.50 17.98 20.87
CA LEU A 387 -3.94 17.43 19.62
C LEU A 387 -3.48 18.61 18.79
N VAL A 388 -2.18 18.69 18.49
CA VAL A 388 -1.57 19.77 17.71
C VAL A 388 -1.01 19.16 16.42
N PRO A 389 -1.47 19.57 15.23
CA PRO A 389 -0.86 19.13 13.98
C PRO A 389 0.55 19.71 13.83
N HIS A 390 1.44 18.93 13.23
CA HIS A 390 2.68 19.43 12.65
C HIS A 390 2.41 19.80 11.20
N ILE A 391 2.81 21.03 10.86
CA ILE A 391 2.69 21.64 9.55
C ILE A 391 4.13 22.03 9.21
N GLU A 392 4.67 21.43 8.15
CA GLU A 392 6.00 21.73 7.60
C GLU A 392 5.91 22.87 6.57
#